data_AF-S3Y8I2-F1
#
_entry.id   AF-S3Y8I2-F1
#
_cell.length_a   1.000
_cell.length_b   1.000
_cell.length_c   1.000
_cell.angle_alpha   90.00
_cell.angle_beta   90.00
_cell.angle_gamma   90.00
#
_symmetry.space_group_name_H-M   'P 1'
#
loop_
_entity.id
_entity.type
_entity.pdbx_description
1 polymer ?
#
loop_
_entity_poly.entity_id
_entity_poly.type
_entity_poly.pdbx_seq_one_letter_code
_entity_poly.pdbx_strand_id
1 'polypeptide(L)'
;MADENSRPALGGETLNLKDYDVVFLGYPIWWDLCPRPVNTFLEKYDFSGKTVIPFATSGGSSITGSVKQLKALYPQIGWQAGRLCNGSAKQAGDWAKRVISVE
;
A
#
# COMPACT_ATOMS: atom_id res chain seq x y z
N MET A 1 10.73 -13.23 4.84
CA MET A 1 9.26 -13.35 5.00
C MET A 1 8.86 -14.70 5.62
N ALA A 2 9.67 -15.28 6.50
CA ALA A 2 9.49 -16.67 6.95
C ALA A 2 8.30 -16.87 7.90
N ASP A 3 7.95 -15.84 8.69
CA ASP A 3 6.75 -15.83 9.52
C ASP A 3 5.70 -14.92 8.87
N GLU A 4 4.53 -15.49 8.59
CA GLU A 4 3.38 -14.78 8.00
C GLU A 4 2.63 -13.92 9.00
N ASN A 5 2.68 -14.29 10.27
CA ASN A 5 1.96 -13.63 11.35
C ASN A 5 2.81 -12.55 12.03
N SER A 6 4.08 -12.40 11.64
CA SER A 6 4.94 -11.32 12.13
C SER A 6 4.27 -9.95 11.92
N ARG A 7 4.19 -9.16 13.00
CA ARG A 7 3.70 -7.77 13.02
C ARG A 7 4.72 -6.86 13.71
N PRO A 8 5.82 -6.48 13.02
CA PRO A 8 6.86 -5.66 13.62
C PRO A 8 6.32 -4.31 14.12
N ALA A 9 6.76 -3.89 15.30
CA ALA A 9 6.34 -2.61 15.89
C ALA A 9 6.65 -1.43 14.96
N LEU A 10 5.69 -0.53 14.82
CA LEU A 10 5.83 0.71 14.06
C LEU A 10 6.34 1.83 14.97
N GLY A 11 7.34 2.56 14.51
CA GLY A 11 7.73 3.84 15.09
C GLY A 11 6.90 5.02 14.54
N GLY A 12 7.31 6.23 14.89
CA GLY A 12 6.68 7.46 14.43
C GLY A 12 5.42 7.85 15.21
N GLU A 13 4.81 8.96 14.80
CA GLU A 13 3.63 9.52 15.44
C GLU A 13 2.35 8.78 15.00
N THR A 14 1.33 8.81 15.86
CA THR A 14 0.02 8.25 15.52
C THR A 14 -0.67 9.14 14.49
N LEU A 15 -1.20 8.51 13.45
CA LEU A 15 -1.96 9.18 12.40
C LEU A 15 -3.46 9.17 12.73
N ASN A 16 -4.16 10.25 12.42
CA ASN A 16 -5.62 10.28 12.40
C ASN A 16 -6.11 10.06 10.96
N LEU A 17 -6.47 8.82 10.61
CA LEU A 17 -6.92 8.53 9.25
C LEU A 17 -8.24 9.23 8.89
N LYS A 18 -9.02 9.71 9.86
CA LYS A 18 -10.30 10.40 9.59
C LYS A 18 -10.14 11.62 8.68
N ASP A 19 -8.96 12.23 8.66
CA ASP A 19 -8.67 13.44 7.89
C ASP A 19 -8.38 13.16 6.40
N TYR A 20 -8.41 11.89 5.96
CA TYR A 20 -8.01 11.48 4.61
C TYR A 20 -9.08 10.62 3.94
N ASP A 21 -9.49 10.96 2.71
CA ASP A 21 -10.36 10.10 1.90
C ASP A 21 -9.58 9.08 1.06
N VAL A 22 -8.37 9.46 0.66
CA VAL A 22 -7.48 8.67 -0.21
C VAL A 22 -6.15 8.41 0.50
N VAL A 23 -5.73 7.15 0.54
CA VAL A 23 -4.44 6.72 1.09
C VAL A 23 -3.62 6.03 0.01
N PHE A 24 -2.49 6.63 -0.37
CA PHE A 24 -1.49 5.95 -1.18
C PHE A 24 -0.60 5.09 -0.26
N LEU A 25 -0.61 3.78 -0.48
CA LEU A 25 0.13 2.82 0.34
C LEU A 25 1.41 2.36 -0.39
N GLY A 26 2.56 2.90 0.04
CA GLY A 26 3.86 2.64 -0.58
C GLY A 26 4.68 1.58 0.14
N TYR A 27 5.29 0.65 -0.61
CA TYR A 27 6.21 -0.34 -0.03
C TYR A 27 7.21 -0.93 -1.05
N PRO A 28 8.40 -1.38 -0.65
CA PRO A 28 9.24 -2.20 -1.51
C PRO A 28 8.65 -3.61 -1.63
N ILE A 29 8.84 -4.28 -2.77
CA ILE A 29 8.49 -5.70 -2.92
C ILE A 29 9.56 -6.57 -2.27
N TRP A 30 9.17 -7.36 -1.27
CA TRP A 30 10.01 -8.36 -0.61
C TRP A 30 9.42 -9.75 -0.84
N TRP A 31 10.10 -10.59 -1.61
CA TRP A 31 9.66 -11.96 -1.91
C TRP A 31 8.24 -12.02 -2.50
N ASP A 32 7.97 -11.17 -3.50
CA ASP A 32 6.66 -10.99 -4.17
C ASP A 32 5.51 -10.48 -3.26
N LEU A 33 5.82 -10.06 -2.04
CA LEU A 33 4.86 -9.60 -1.04
C LEU A 33 5.16 -8.18 -0.55
N CYS A 34 4.21 -7.56 0.16
CA CYS A 34 4.51 -6.37 0.97
C CYS A 34 5.31 -6.77 2.22
N PRO A 35 6.20 -5.91 2.75
CA PRO A 35 6.87 -6.15 4.02
C PRO A 35 5.87 -6.21 5.18
N ARG A 36 6.14 -7.04 6.19
CA ARG A 36 5.26 -7.23 7.37
C ARG A 36 4.90 -5.95 8.16
N PRO A 37 5.74 -4.89 8.21
CA PRO A 37 5.30 -3.61 8.77
C PRO A 37 4.08 -3.01 8.06
N VAL A 38 3.87 -3.28 6.76
CA VAL A 38 2.67 -2.84 6.03
C VAL A 38 1.42 -3.53 6.57
N ASN A 39 1.49 -4.82 6.88
CA ASN A 39 0.39 -5.54 7.53
C ASN A 39 0.06 -4.93 8.90
N THR A 40 1.09 -4.63 9.69
CA THR A 40 0.95 -3.98 11.00
C THR A 40 0.27 -2.62 10.88
N PHE A 41 0.62 -1.84 9.85
CA PHE A 41 -0.02 -0.56 9.57
C PHE A 41 -1.50 -0.70 9.21
N LEU A 42 -1.84 -1.66 8.34
CA LEU A 42 -3.22 -1.89 7.90
C LEU A 42 -4.13 -2.40 9.01
N GLU A 43 -3.58 -3.12 9.99
CA GLU A 43 -4.32 -3.63 11.15
C GLU A 43 -4.42 -2.62 12.29
N LYS A 44 -3.50 -1.64 12.36
CA LYS A 44 -3.50 -0.60 13.39
C LYS A 44 -4.59 0.45 13.20
N TYR A 45 -5.01 0.71 11.96
CA TYR A 45 -5.89 1.82 11.62
C TYR A 45 -7.16 1.37 10.88
N ASP A 46 -8.22 2.17 10.99
CA ASP A 46 -9.48 1.93 10.29
C ASP A 46 -9.49 2.59 8.90
N PHE A 47 -9.68 1.76 7.87
CA PHE A 47 -9.74 2.15 6.46
C PHE A 47 -11.17 2.15 5.90
N SER A 48 -12.19 2.00 6.77
CA SER A 48 -13.59 2.02 6.36
C SER A 48 -13.93 3.33 5.65
N GLY A 49 -14.55 3.21 4.47
CA GLY A 49 -14.91 4.35 3.63
C GLY A 49 -13.73 5.04 2.93
N LYS A 50 -12.50 4.50 3.02
CA LYS A 50 -11.31 5.10 2.38
C LYS A 50 -10.93 4.38 1.09
N THR A 51 -10.43 5.16 0.16
CA THR A 51 -9.82 4.66 -1.07
C THR A 51 -8.34 4.39 -0.83
N VAL A 52 -7.89 3.15 -1.03
CA VAL A 52 -6.49 2.77 -0.82
C VAL A 52 -5.84 2.37 -2.14
N ILE A 53 -4.77 3.09 -2.53
CA ILE A 53 -4.07 2.91 -3.80
C ILE A 53 -2.65 2.42 -3.51
N PRO A 54 -2.35 1.12 -3.74
CA PRO A 54 -1.01 0.59 -3.49
C PRO A 54 -0.02 1.03 -4.56
N PHE A 55 1.21 1.33 -4.16
CA PHE A 55 2.33 1.48 -5.09
C PHE A 55 3.58 0.81 -4.51
N ALA A 56 4.46 0.37 -5.39
CA ALA A 56 5.65 -0.33 -4.95
C ALA A 56 6.89 -0.01 -5.76
N THR A 57 8.05 -0.31 -5.19
CA THR A 57 9.33 -0.40 -5.91
C THR A 57 9.90 -1.80 -5.77
N SER A 58 10.73 -2.24 -6.73
CA SER A 58 11.32 -3.57 -6.72
C SER A 58 12.63 -3.61 -7.49
N GLY A 59 13.43 -4.65 -7.26
CA GLY A 59 14.60 -4.96 -8.11
C GLY A 59 14.26 -5.68 -9.42
N GLY A 60 12.97 -5.93 -9.71
CA GLY A 60 12.55 -6.63 -10.93
C GLY A 60 11.16 -7.27 -10.85
N SER A 61 10.68 -7.62 -9.65
CA SER A 61 9.34 -8.19 -9.45
C SER A 61 8.23 -7.23 -9.82
N SER A 62 7.11 -7.75 -10.32
CA SER A 62 5.87 -6.99 -10.47
C SER A 62 5.22 -6.70 -9.10
N ILE A 63 4.25 -5.78 -9.05
CA ILE A 63 3.44 -5.52 -7.84
C ILE A 63 2.28 -6.52 -7.66
N THR A 64 1.95 -7.29 -8.71
CA THR A 64 0.71 -8.08 -8.81
C THR A 64 0.53 -9.07 -7.66
N GLY A 65 1.58 -9.81 -7.29
CA GLY A 65 1.52 -10.78 -6.19
C GLY A 65 1.18 -10.12 -4.86
N SER A 66 1.89 -9.04 -4.52
CA SER A 66 1.67 -8.29 -3.28
C SER A 66 0.26 -7.72 -3.18
N VAL A 67 -0.28 -7.15 -4.27
CA VAL A 67 -1.64 -6.58 -4.28
C VAL A 67 -2.70 -7.67 -4.17
N LYS A 68 -2.49 -8.81 -4.83
CA LYS A 68 -3.38 -9.97 -4.69
C LYS A 68 -3.44 -10.43 -3.23
N GLN A 69 -2.30 -10.52 -2.55
CA GLN A 69 -2.27 -10.92 -1.14
C GLN A 69 -2.93 -9.86 -0.24
N LEU A 70 -2.64 -8.57 -0.42
CA LEU A 70 -3.26 -7.49 0.36
C LEU A 70 -4.79 -7.51 0.24
N LYS A 71 -5.32 -7.67 -0.97
CA LYS A 71 -6.76 -7.78 -1.21
C LYS A 71 -7.38 -9.02 -0.56
N ALA A 72 -6.65 -10.14 -0.52
CA ALA A 72 -7.12 -11.36 0.12
C ALA A 72 -7.13 -11.26 1.66
N LEU A 73 -6.10 -10.63 2.26
CA LEU A 73 -5.99 -10.47 3.71
C LEU A 73 -6.91 -9.39 4.27
N TYR A 74 -7.14 -8.32 3.52
CA TYR A 74 -7.92 -7.17 3.95
C TYR A 74 -9.04 -6.84 2.94
N PRO A 75 -10.01 -7.75 2.73
CA PRO A 75 -11.04 -7.61 1.70
C PRO A 75 -12.01 -6.45 1.98
N GLN A 76 -12.09 -5.97 3.22
CA GLN A 76 -12.93 -4.84 3.62
C GLN A 76 -12.39 -3.47 3.17
N ILE A 77 -11.13 -3.39 2.74
CA ILE A 77 -10.50 -2.13 2.33
C ILE A 77 -10.89 -1.79 0.88
N GLY A 78 -11.18 -0.51 0.61
CA GLY A 78 -11.50 0.03 -0.70
C GLY A 78 -10.30 0.10 -1.65
N TRP A 79 -9.78 -1.06 -2.05
CA TRP A 79 -8.56 -1.16 -2.87
C TRP A 79 -8.77 -0.73 -4.32
N GLN A 80 -7.93 0.18 -4.79
CA GLN A 80 -7.83 0.55 -6.20
C GLN A 80 -6.68 -0.15 -6.91
N ALA A 81 -6.60 0.04 -8.23
CA ALA A 81 -5.49 -0.45 -9.03
C ALA A 81 -4.17 0.20 -8.59
N GLY A 82 -3.18 -0.62 -8.27
CA GLY A 82 -1.85 -0.16 -7.89
C GLY A 82 -0.87 -0.05 -9.04
N ARG A 83 0.31 0.52 -8.79
CA ARG A 83 1.38 0.66 -9.80
C ARG A 83 2.76 0.37 -9.23
N LEU A 84 3.59 -0.31 -10.03
CA LEU A 84 5.02 -0.39 -9.79
C LEU A 84 5.71 0.91 -10.26
N CYS A 85 6.40 1.59 -9.36
CA CYS A 85 7.01 2.90 -9.54
C CYS A 85 8.54 2.86 -9.44
N ASN A 86 9.19 2.00 -10.26
CA ASN A 86 10.67 1.92 -10.33
C ASN A 86 11.33 3.09 -11.07
N GLY A 87 10.52 3.96 -11.68
CA GLY A 87 10.98 5.17 -12.37
C GLY A 87 11.29 6.33 -11.43
N SER A 88 11.30 7.54 -11.96
CA SER A 88 11.58 8.74 -11.17
C SER A 88 10.39 9.15 -10.30
N ALA A 89 10.67 9.91 -9.24
CA ALA A 89 9.64 10.52 -8.40
C ALA A 89 8.67 11.39 -9.21
N LYS A 90 9.15 12.05 -10.28
CA LYS A 90 8.29 12.81 -11.20
C LYS A 90 7.25 11.89 -11.88
N GLN A 91 7.67 10.73 -12.38
CA GLN A 91 6.77 9.77 -13.01
C GLN A 91 5.75 9.18 -12.03
N ALA A 92 6.12 9.02 -10.76
CA ALA A 92 5.20 8.60 -9.71
C ALA A 92 4.20 9.71 -9.38
N GLY A 93 4.65 10.95 -9.20
CA GLY A 93 3.78 12.10 -8.93
C GLY A 93 2.81 12.40 -10.07
N ASP A 94 3.27 12.34 -11.31
CA ASP A 94 2.41 12.53 -12.50
C ASP A 94 1.35 11.42 -12.63
N TRP A 95 1.62 10.22 -12.11
CA TRP A 95 0.65 9.13 -12.05
C TRP A 95 -0.33 9.32 -10.90
N ALA A 96 0.15 9.64 -9.70
CA ALA A 96 -0.71 9.85 -8.53
C ALA A 96 -1.77 10.92 -8.81
N LYS A 97 -1.38 12.05 -9.42
CA LYS A 97 -2.32 13.11 -9.86
C LYS A 97 -3.37 12.57 -10.83
N ARG A 98 -2.98 11.78 -11.83
CA ARG A 98 -3.92 11.23 -12.81
C ARG A 98 -4.92 10.27 -12.19
N VAL A 99 -4.52 9.47 -11.21
CA VAL A 99 -5.42 8.48 -10.58
C VAL A 99 -6.48 9.16 -9.69
N ILE A 100 -6.14 10.28 -9.04
CA ILE A 100 -7.10 11.00 -8.18
C ILE A 100 -7.95 12.03 -8.92
N SER A 101 -7.58 12.41 -10.15
CA SER A 101 -8.29 13.41 -10.96
C SER A 101 -9.34 12.80 -11.91
N VAL A 102 -9.65 11.51 -11.79
CA VAL A 102 -10.71 10.89 -12.59
C VAL A 102 -12.06 11.14 -11.89
N GLU A 103 -12.76 12.17 -12.35
CA GLU A 103 -14.23 12.20 -12.37
C GLU A 103 -14.74 11.45 -13.60
#